data_AF-A0A6P2DMJ3-F1
#
_entry.id   AF-A0A6P2DMJ3-F1
#
_cell.length_a   1.000
_cell.length_b   1.000
_cell.length_c   1.000
_cell.angle_alpha   90.00
_cell.angle_beta   90.00
_cell.angle_gamma   90.00
#
_symmetry.space_group_name_H-M   'P 1'
#
loop_
_entity.id
_entity.type
_entity.pdbx_description
1 polymer ?
#
loop_
_entity_poly.entity_id
_entity_poly.type
_entity_poly.pdbx_seq_one_letter_code
_entity_poly.pdbx_strand_id
1 'polypeptide(L)' 'MLTPLSRLKAAFNAQKSSPNVEIHAGEVTDVCDLCGDESNPAVAQCRSIAEPVDRPGVLIRVPRAAVAKILEMAGSE' A
#
# COMPACT_ATOMS: atom_id res chain seq x y z
N MET A 1 17.77 1.02 -7.68
CA MET A 1 16.77 0.05 -7.18
C MET A 1 15.51 0.85 -6.88
N LEU A 2 14.34 0.47 -7.41
CA LEU A 2 13.09 1.17 -7.08
C LEU A 2 12.72 0.84 -5.62
N THR A 3 12.35 1.85 -4.83
CA THR A 3 11.88 1.67 -3.45
C THR A 3 10.44 1.15 -3.44
N PRO A 4 9.99 0.45 -2.37
CA PRO A 4 8.60 0.02 -2.26
C PRO A 4 7.58 1.15 -2.42
N LEU A 5 7.90 2.32 -1.84
CA LEU A 5 7.11 3.54 -1.98
C LEU A 5 6.97 4.00 -3.46
N SER A 6 8.05 3.95 -4.24
CA SER A 6 8.02 4.35 -5.64
C SER A 6 7.16 3.42 -6.49
N ARG A 7 7.20 2.10 -6.21
CA ARG A 7 6.38 1.09 -6.89
C ARG A 7 4.91 1.21 -6.50
N LEU A 8 4.60 1.42 -5.22
CA LEU A 8 3.24 1.71 -4.74
C LEU A 8 2.67 2.97 -5.41
N LYS A 9 3.45 4.05 -5.47
CA LYS A 9 3.06 5.29 -6.13
C LYS A 9 2.83 5.08 -7.63
N ALA A 10 3.64 4.27 -8.30
CA ALA A 10 3.45 3.92 -9.71
C ALA A 10 2.15 3.13 -9.94
N ALA A 11 1.89 2.08 -9.13
CA ALA A 11 0.68 1.28 -9.22
C ALA A 11 -0.59 2.12 -8.97
N PHE A 12 -0.55 2.99 -7.97
CA PHE A 12 -1.64 3.93 -7.66
C PHE A 12 -1.92 4.91 -8.81
N ASN A 13 -0.88 5.41 -9.48
CA ASN A 13 -1.01 6.34 -10.60
C ASN A 13 -1.39 5.65 -11.91
N ALA A 14 -1.07 4.37 -12.09
CA ALA A 14 -1.50 3.58 -13.25
C ALA A 14 -3.01 3.28 -13.19
N GLN A 15 -3.58 3.18 -11.98
CA GLN A 15 -4.96 2.73 -11.75
C GLN A 15 -5.87 3.87 -11.24
N LYS A 16 -5.86 5.03 -11.91
CA LYS A 16 -6.58 6.24 -11.47
C LYS A 16 -8.09 6.09 -11.40
N SER A 17 -8.68 5.27 -12.26
CA SER A 17 -10.14 5.09 -12.36
C SER A 17 -10.67 3.91 -11.55
N SER A 18 -9.79 3.11 -10.92
CA SER A 18 -10.19 1.93 -10.17
C SER A 18 -10.44 2.27 -8.70
N PRO A 19 -11.56 1.82 -8.09
CA PRO A 19 -11.82 2.02 -6.66
C PRO A 19 -10.84 1.24 -5.77
N ASN A 20 -10.23 0.18 -6.32
CA ASN A 20 -9.18 -0.60 -5.69
C ASN A 20 -7.91 -0.54 -6.54
N VAL A 21 -6.76 -0.56 -5.89
CA VAL A 21 -5.44 -0.58 -6.52
C VAL A 21 -4.88 -1.99 -6.37
N GLU A 22 -4.56 -2.61 -7.50
CA GLU A 22 -3.86 -3.89 -7.53
C GLU A 22 -2.36 -3.67 -7.33
N ILE A 23 -1.78 -4.30 -6.31
CA ILE A 23 -0.37 -4.17 -5.96
C ILE A 23 0.12 -5.42 -5.23
N HIS A 24 1.43 -5.66 -5.24
CA HIS A 24 2.05 -6.70 -4.43
C HIS A 24 1.83 -6.52 -2.93
N ALA A 25 1.48 -7.60 -2.23
CA ALA A 25 1.27 -7.61 -0.79
C ALA A 25 2.50 -7.06 -0.03
N GLY A 26 3.69 -7.56 -0.35
CA GLY A 26 4.93 -7.12 0.29
C GLY A 26 5.18 -5.62 0.17
N GLU A 27 4.83 -5.00 -0.96
CA GLU A 27 4.99 -3.55 -1.16
C GLU A 27 4.08 -2.72 -0.25
N VAL A 28 2.88 -3.24 0.01
CA VAL A 28 1.93 -2.61 0.93
C VAL A 28 2.40 -2.79 2.36
N THR A 29 2.85 -4.00 2.72
CA THR A 29 3.41 -4.31 4.04
C THR A 29 4.62 -3.42 4.34
N ASP A 30 5.60 -3.36 3.44
CA ASP A 30 6.80 -2.51 3.56
C ASP A 30 6.43 -1.03 3.77
N VAL A 31 5.49 -0.49 3.00
CA VAL A 31 5.08 0.92 3.15
C VAL A 31 4.29 1.13 4.45
N CYS A 32 3.47 0.18 4.87
CA CYS A 32 2.77 0.26 6.15
C CYS A 32 3.75 0.23 7.34
N ASP A 33 4.80 -0.60 7.28
CA ASP A 33 5.86 -0.63 8.29
C ASP A 33 6.66 0.68 8.33
N LEU A 34 6.88 1.33 7.17
CA LEU A 34 7.49 2.66 7.10
C LEU A 34 6.61 3.75 7.73
N CYS A 35 5.28 3.64 7.64
CA CYS A 35 4.37 4.60 8.27
C CYS A 35 4.41 4.53 9.81
N GLY A 36 4.69 3.36 10.39
CA GLY A 36 4.85 3.16 11.84
C GLY A 36 3.62 3.44 12.72
N ASP A 37 2.49 3.87 12.13
CA ASP A 37 1.26 4.24 12.84
C ASP A 37 0.14 3.22 12.57
N GLU A 38 0.13 2.15 13.38
CA GLU A 38 -0.88 1.09 13.31
C GLU A 38 -2.26 1.54 13.81
N SER A 39 -2.32 2.69 14.49
CA SER A 39 -3.57 3.32 14.92
C SER A 39 -4.32 3.97 13.75
N ASN A 40 -3.64 4.20 12.63
CA ASN A 40 -4.28 4.76 11.45
C ASN A 40 -5.19 3.71 10.79
N PRO A 41 -6.49 4.01 10.59
CA PRO A 41 -7.42 3.06 9.98
C PRO A 41 -7.03 2.66 8.56
N ALA A 42 -6.32 3.54 7.81
CA ALA A 42 -5.83 3.20 6.47
C ALA A 42 -4.69 2.17 6.51
N VAL A 43 -3.75 2.33 7.45
CA VAL A 43 -2.64 1.38 7.65
C VAL A 43 -3.20 0.03 8.12
N ALA A 44 -4.07 0.04 9.14
CA ALA A 44 -4.72 -1.17 9.65
C ALA A 44 -5.50 -1.91 8.56
N GLN A 45 -6.24 -1.18 7.70
CA GLN A 45 -6.97 -1.77 6.58
C GLN A 45 -6.03 -2.38 5.54
N CYS A 46 -4.92 -1.70 5.20
CA CYS A 46 -3.93 -2.21 4.27
C CYS A 46 -3.25 -3.49 4.79
N ARG A 47 -2.82 -3.50 6.07
CA ARG A 47 -2.23 -4.69 6.72
C ARG A 47 -3.20 -5.85 6.78
N SER A 48 -4.44 -5.61 7.18
CA SER A 48 -5.49 -6.63 7.26
C SER A 48 -5.73 -7.36 5.93
N ILE A 49 -5.50 -6.69 4.79
CA ILE A 49 -5.60 -7.28 3.45
C ILE A 49 -4.27 -7.95 3.03
N ALA A 50 -3.11 -7.35 3.35
CA ALA A 50 -1.81 -7.79 2.89
C ALA A 50 -1.22 -8.96 3.72
N GLU A 51 -1.22 -8.85 5.05
CA GLU A 51 -0.62 -9.82 5.98
C GLU A 51 -1.07 -11.28 5.78
N PRO A 52 -2.36 -11.61 5.60
CA PRO A 52 -2.77 -13.00 5.42
C PRO A 52 -2.21 -13.66 4.15
N VAL A 53 -1.75 -12.86 3.19
CA VAL A 53 -1.26 -13.30 1.89
C VAL A 53 0.13 -12.74 1.56
N ASP A 54 0.86 -12.27 2.58
CA ASP A 54 2.18 -11.65 2.47
C ASP A 54 3.22 -12.72 2.08
N ARG A 55 3.28 -12.98 0.77
CA ARG A 55 4.21 -13.89 0.12
C ARG A 55 4.77 -13.21 -1.12
N PRO A 56 6.01 -13.53 -1.51
CA PRO A 56 6.63 -12.94 -2.70
C PRO A 56 5.75 -13.12 -3.94
N GLY A 57 5.49 -12.01 -4.66
CA GLY A 57 4.78 -12.03 -5.92
C GLY A 57 3.24 -12.07 -5.84
N VAL A 58 2.64 -12.15 -4.65
CA VAL A 58 1.17 -12.10 -4.51
C VAL A 58 0.65 -10.70 -4.78
N LEU A 59 -0.34 -10.58 -5.66
CA LEU A 59 -1.08 -9.34 -5.90
C LEU A 59 -2.35 -9.32 -5.05
N ILE A 60 -2.57 -8.18 -4.39
CA ILE A 60 -3.75 -7.87 -3.60
C ILE A 60 -4.46 -6.64 -4.15
N ARG A 61 -5.73 -6.50 -3.80
CA ARG A 61 -6.54 -5.33 -4.15
C ARG A 61 -6.84 -4.56 -2.88
N VAL A 62 -6.27 -3.37 -2.77
CA VAL A 62 -6.44 -2.50 -1.61
C VAL A 62 -7.30 -1.30 -2.00
N PRO A 63 -8.22 -0.84 -1.16
CA PRO A 63 -9.01 0.35 -1.43
C PRO A 63 -8.13 1.55 -1.73
N ARG A 64 -8.46 2.26 -2.82
CA ARG A 64 -7.68 3.41 -3.30
C ARG A 64 -7.56 4.50 -2.23
N ALA A 65 -8.61 4.71 -1.42
CA ALA A 65 -8.60 5.70 -0.34
C ALA A 65 -7.55 5.36 0.74
N ALA A 66 -7.44 4.08 1.11
CA ALA A 66 -6.44 3.62 2.07
C ALA A 66 -5.03 3.78 1.50
N VAL A 67 -4.82 3.38 0.22
CA VAL A 67 -3.54 3.55 -0.48
C VAL A 67 -3.13 5.01 -0.61
N ALA A 68 -4.07 5.91 -0.92
CA ALA A 68 -3.79 7.33 -0.98
C ALA A 68 -3.30 7.86 0.37
N LYS A 69 -3.95 7.46 1.46
CA LYS A 69 -3.61 7.93 2.80
C LYS A 69 -2.22 7.46 3.25
N ILE A 70 -1.88 6.19 3.02
CA ILE A 70 -0.53 5.68 3.35
C ILE A 70 0.54 6.33 2.47
N LEU A 71 0.25 6.64 1.20
CA LEU A 71 1.17 7.34 0.31
C LEU A 71 1.40 8.79 0.75
N GLU A 72 0.37 9.47 1.24
CA GLU A 72 0.51 10.80 1.85
C GLU A 72 1.38 10.74 3.11
N MET A 73 1.19 9.74 3.96
CA MET A 73 1.97 9.58 5.20
C MET A 73 3.43 9.23 4.94
N ALA A 74 3.69 8.27 4.05
CA ALA A 74 5.04 7.83 3.71
C ALA A 74 5.79 8.79 2.78
N GLY A 75 5.07 9.69 2.09
CA GLY A 75 5.64 10.67 1.17
C GLY A 75 5.83 12.07 1.75
N SER A 76 5.59 12.26 3.04
CA SER A 76 5.63 13.58 3.71
C SER A 76 7.01 13.96 4.28
N GLU A 77 8.09 13.32 3.79
CA GLU A 77 9.49 13.67 4.09
C GLU A 77 9.95 14.96 3.40
#